data_AF-T0YE96-F1
#
_entry.id   AF-T0YE96-F1
#
_cell.length_a   1.000
_cell.length_b   1.000
_cell.length_c   1.000
_cell.angle_alpha   90.00
_cell.angle_beta   90.00
_cell.angle_gamma   90.00
#
_symmetry.space_group_name_H-M   'P 1'
#
loop_
_entity.id
_entity.type
_entity.pdbx_description
1 polymer ?
#
loop_
_entity_poly.entity_id
_entity_poly.type
_entity_poly.pdbx_seq_one_letter_code
_entity_poly.pdbx_strand_id
1 'polypeptide(L)'
;YEKALVVKRLANNGHTPTEISRRLGMTATQIGNLVVLAGAPRPIVNWVIAGDVSASTAIEVLKEHGSEAVAVLEAAFNKAKSEGKQKVKPQQIAGKSSYTRVLRKHATALYEVTRNVRSDPAYAHLSEDTREQIDQLIQELEKCQSHDAQTG
;
A
#
# COMPACT_ATOMS: atom_id res chain seq x y z
N TYR A 1 7.11 14.74 13.90
CA TYR A 1 8.34 14.64 13.09
C TYR A 1 9.60 14.70 13.96
N GLU A 2 9.68 15.57 14.96
CA GLU A 2 10.83 15.74 15.87
C GLU A 2 11.43 14.43 16.43
N LYS A 3 10.60 13.49 16.90
CA LYS A 3 11.05 12.18 17.39
C LYS A 3 11.85 11.38 16.33
N ALA A 4 11.51 11.52 15.04
CA ALA A 4 12.23 10.87 13.95
C ALA A 4 13.64 11.43 13.79
N LEU A 5 13.81 12.75 13.96
CA LEU A 5 15.12 13.40 13.95
C LEU A 5 15.99 12.97 15.13
N VAL A 6 15.40 12.81 16.32
CA VAL A 6 16.11 12.28 17.50
C VAL A 6 16.61 10.87 17.24
N VAL A 7 15.75 9.98 16.71
CA VAL A 7 16.14 8.61 16.35
C VAL A 7 17.26 8.60 15.31
N LYS A 8 17.17 9.43 14.25
CA LYS A 8 18.22 9.55 13.23
C LYS A 8 19.55 10.03 13.82
N ARG A 9 19.52 11.03 14.70
CA ARG A 9 20.74 11.53 15.36
C ARG A 9 21.40 10.45 16.21
N LEU A 10 20.60 9.70 16.98
CA LEU A 10 21.12 8.61 17.79
C LEU A 10 21.73 7.50 16.93
N ALA A 11 21.06 7.12 15.84
CA ALA A 11 21.59 6.14 14.89
C ALA A 11 22.90 6.61 14.23
N ASN A 12 22.98 7.89 13.82
CA ASN A 12 24.20 8.48 13.26
C ASN A 12 25.36 8.52 14.27
N ASN A 13 25.06 8.54 15.57
CA ASN A 13 26.05 8.47 16.65
C ASN A 13 26.43 7.02 17.00
N GLY A 14 26.05 6.04 16.18
CA GLY A 14 26.42 4.64 16.35
C GLY A 14 25.52 3.84 17.29
N HIS A 15 24.42 4.40 17.81
CA HIS A 15 23.51 3.65 18.66
C HIS A 15 22.74 2.59 17.88
N THR A 16 22.62 1.40 18.46
CA THR A 16 21.82 0.32 17.87
C THR A 16 20.32 0.58 18.04
N PRO A 17 19.44 0.05 17.17
CA PRO A 17 17.99 0.20 17.33
C PRO A 17 17.47 -0.25 18.71
N THR A 18 18.09 -1.28 19.29
CA THR A 18 17.77 -1.81 20.64
C THR A 18 18.14 -0.83 21.75
N GLU A 19 19.29 -0.16 21.64
CA GLU A 19 19.70 0.89 22.59
C GLU A 19 18.78 2.10 22.51
N ILE A 20 18.43 2.52 21.28
CA ILE A 20 17.53 3.65 21.05
C ILE A 20 16.13 3.34 21.62
N SER A 21 15.63 2.13 21.37
CA SER A 21 14.38 1.60 21.93
C SER A 21 14.35 1.70 23.46
N ARG A 22 15.39 1.17 24.14
CA ARG A 22 15.52 1.22 25.60
C ARG A 22 15.61 2.65 26.11
N ARG A 23 16.38 3.50 25.44
CA ARG A 23 16.61 4.90 25.84
C ARG A 23 15.36 5.77 25.70
N LEU A 24 14.54 5.51 24.68
CA LEU A 24 13.33 6.30 24.39
C LEU A 24 12.05 5.69 24.96
N GLY A 25 12.11 4.48 25.54
CA GLY A 25 10.93 3.77 26.03
C GLY A 25 9.95 3.41 24.92
N MET A 26 10.46 3.09 23.72
CA MET A 26 9.67 2.82 22.51
C MET A 26 9.89 1.40 22.03
N THR A 27 8.91 0.82 21.34
CA THR A 27 9.06 -0.51 20.74
C THR A 27 10.01 -0.49 19.55
N ALA A 28 10.60 -1.64 19.20
CA ALA A 28 11.40 -1.78 17.98
C ALA A 28 10.63 -1.35 16.72
N THR A 29 9.33 -1.66 16.66
CA THR A 29 8.44 -1.21 15.57
C THR A 29 8.33 0.32 15.52
N GLN A 30 8.18 0.99 16.66
CA GLN A 30 8.13 2.45 16.72
C GLN A 30 9.45 3.07 16.27
N ILE A 31 10.59 2.51 16.68
CA ILE A 31 11.92 2.96 16.23
C ILE A 31 12.07 2.77 14.72
N GLY A 32 11.74 1.60 14.18
CA GLY A 32 11.80 1.35 12.73
C GLY A 32 10.91 2.31 11.93
N ASN A 33 9.70 2.60 12.42
CA ASN A 33 8.81 3.58 11.81
C ASN A 33 9.39 5.00 11.81
N LEU A 34 10.04 5.40 12.90
CA LEU A 34 10.71 6.70 13.01
C LEU A 34 11.95 6.79 12.11
N VAL A 35 12.71 5.70 11.95
CA VAL A 35 13.83 5.63 10.99
C VAL A 35 13.33 5.86 9.57
N VAL A 36 12.26 5.16 9.15
CA VAL A 36 11.63 5.35 7.83
C VAL A 36 11.24 6.81 7.62
N LEU A 37 10.54 7.41 8.60
CA LEU A 37 10.12 8.81 8.49
C LEU A 37 11.30 9.80 8.46
N ALA A 38 12.41 9.49 9.14
CA ALA A 38 13.60 10.34 9.16
C ALA A 38 14.42 10.28 7.85
N GLY A 39 14.23 9.21 7.07
CA GLY A 39 14.77 9.04 5.72
C GLY A 39 13.82 9.49 4.62
N ALA A 40 12.64 10.00 4.95
CA ALA A 40 11.64 10.38 3.95
C ALA A 40 12.12 11.53 3.05
N PRO A 41 11.74 11.53 1.75
CA PRO A 41 11.93 12.66 0.85
C PRO A 41 11.37 13.97 1.42
N ARG A 42 12.04 15.10 1.10
CA ARG A 42 11.64 16.44 1.57
C ARG A 42 10.15 16.78 1.37
N PRO A 43 9.52 16.49 0.20
CA PRO A 43 8.09 16.76 0.03
C PRO A 43 7.22 16.08 1.10
N ILE A 44 7.48 14.81 1.38
CA ILE A 44 6.73 14.03 2.37
C ILE A 44 6.96 14.57 3.78
N VAL A 45 8.20 14.94 4.11
CA VAL A 45 8.51 15.59 5.38
C VAL A 45 7.70 16.88 5.56
N ASN A 46 7.67 17.73 4.53
CA ASN A 46 6.95 19.00 4.56
C ASN A 46 5.44 18.78 4.76
N TRP A 47 4.83 17.82 4.04
CA TRP A 47 3.41 17.49 4.21
C TRP A 47 3.09 16.94 5.61
N VAL A 48 4.00 16.15 6.20
CA VAL A 48 3.82 15.64 7.57
C VAL A 48 3.92 16.77 8.60
N ILE A 49 4.84 17.72 8.40
CA ILE A 49 5.01 18.89 9.28
C ILE A 49 3.80 19.82 9.16
N ALA A 50 3.32 20.07 7.94
CA ALA A 50 2.14 20.89 7.66
C ALA A 50 0.83 20.26 8.17
N GLY A 51 0.82 18.95 8.43
CA GLY A 51 -0.36 18.20 8.87
C GLY A 51 -1.27 17.73 7.72
N ASP A 52 -0.85 17.98 6.48
CA ASP A 52 -1.50 17.60 5.22
C ASP A 52 -1.58 16.08 5.04
N VAL A 53 -0.63 15.35 5.63
CA VAL A 53 -0.65 13.88 5.75
C VAL A 53 -0.21 13.46 7.15
N SER A 54 -0.81 12.40 7.69
CA SER A 54 -0.38 11.89 9.00
C SER A 54 0.98 11.19 8.91
N ALA A 55 1.77 11.23 9.99
CA ALA A 55 3.05 10.53 10.05
C ALA A 55 2.91 9.03 9.80
N SER A 56 1.87 8.38 10.37
CA SER A 56 1.61 6.96 10.17
C SER A 56 1.27 6.64 8.72
N THR A 57 0.44 7.46 8.07
CA THR A 57 0.10 7.32 6.65
C THR A 57 1.33 7.50 5.77
N ALA A 58 2.16 8.50 6.03
CA ALA A 58 3.41 8.72 5.30
C ALA A 58 4.37 7.53 5.42
N ILE A 59 4.54 6.99 6.64
CA ILE A 59 5.38 5.80 6.88
C ILE A 59 4.85 4.59 6.12
N GLU A 60 3.54 4.35 6.13
CA GLU A 60 2.94 3.22 5.43
C GLU A 60 3.15 3.34 3.92
N VAL A 61 2.91 4.52 3.33
CA VAL A 61 3.15 4.76 1.90
C VAL A 61 4.62 4.59 1.53
N LEU A 62 5.55 5.08 2.37
CA LEU A 62 6.98 4.90 2.14
C LEU A 62 7.40 3.43 2.14
N LYS A 63 6.82 2.62 3.03
CA LYS A 63 7.10 1.18 3.10
C LYS A 63 6.54 0.41 1.90
N GLU A 64 5.34 0.79 1.44
CA GLU A 64 4.67 0.10 0.34
C GLU A 64 5.19 0.51 -1.03
N HIS A 65 5.55 1.78 -1.21
CA HIS A 65 5.82 2.35 -2.54
C HIS A 65 7.25 2.86 -2.74
N GLY A 66 8.07 2.93 -1.69
CA GLY A 66 9.48 3.30 -1.81
C GLY A 66 9.69 4.64 -2.52
N SER A 67 10.37 4.64 -3.67
CA SER A 67 10.63 5.82 -4.50
C SER A 67 9.35 6.50 -5.01
N GLU A 68 8.30 5.71 -5.27
CA GLU A 68 7.03 6.20 -5.83
C GLU A 68 6.13 6.85 -4.78
N ALA A 69 6.53 6.83 -3.50
CA ALA A 69 5.73 7.35 -2.40
C ALA A 69 5.33 8.83 -2.57
N VAL A 70 6.18 9.65 -3.20
CA VAL A 70 5.88 11.06 -3.48
C VAL A 70 4.74 11.17 -4.50
N ALA A 71 4.87 10.51 -5.64
CA ALA A 71 3.85 10.52 -6.71
C ALA A 71 2.51 9.96 -6.22
N VAL A 72 2.54 8.88 -5.41
CA VAL A 72 1.33 8.29 -4.81
C VAL A 72 0.62 9.29 -3.89
N LEU A 73 1.36 10.04 -3.07
CA LEU A 73 0.76 11.05 -2.20
C LEU A 73 0.26 12.26 -2.98
N GLU A 74 0.95 12.70 -4.02
CA GLU A 74 0.48 13.79 -4.91
C GLU A 74 -0.85 13.43 -5.58
N ALA A 75 -0.96 12.21 -6.11
CA ALA A 75 -2.22 11.72 -6.68
C ALA A 75 -3.34 11.70 -5.61
N ALA A 76 -3.01 11.28 -4.38
CA ALA A 76 -3.96 11.29 -3.26
C ALA A 76 -4.37 12.73 -2.87
N PHE A 77 -3.46 13.70 -2.93
CA PHE A 77 -3.75 15.12 -2.71
C PHE A 77 -4.70 15.67 -3.77
N ASN A 78 -4.47 15.35 -5.04
CA ASN A 78 -5.36 15.76 -6.13
C ASN A 78 -6.79 15.22 -5.91
N LYS A 79 -6.89 13.95 -5.51
CA LYS A 79 -8.17 13.33 -5.15
C LYS A 79 -8.82 13.98 -3.91
N ALA A 80 -8.03 14.29 -2.88
CA ALA A 80 -8.54 14.98 -1.70
C ALA A 80 -9.08 16.37 -2.04
N LYS A 81 -8.36 17.11 -2.89
CA LYS A 81 -8.76 18.44 -3.36
C LYS A 81 -10.04 18.40 -4.20
N SER A 82 -10.21 17.42 -5.09
CA SER A 82 -11.47 17.25 -5.83
C SER A 82 -12.66 16.95 -4.91
N GLU A 83 -12.41 16.40 -3.73
CA GLU A 83 -13.41 16.15 -2.69
C GLU A 83 -13.56 17.32 -1.70
N GLY A 84 -12.90 18.48 -1.95
CA GLY A 84 -12.95 19.66 -1.08
C GLY A 84 -12.20 19.52 0.25
N LYS A 85 -11.28 18.55 0.36
CA LYS A 85 -10.54 18.23 1.59
C LYS A 85 -9.10 18.74 1.50
N GLN A 86 -8.59 19.26 2.61
CA GLN A 86 -7.21 19.75 2.71
C GLN A 86 -6.21 18.65 3.10
N LYS A 87 -6.66 17.63 3.83
CA LYS A 87 -5.82 16.56 4.35
C LYS A 87 -6.03 15.25 3.61
N VAL A 88 -4.94 14.57 3.26
CA VAL A 88 -4.98 13.21 2.71
C VAL A 88 -5.36 12.22 3.80
N LYS A 89 -6.44 11.48 3.53
CA LYS A 89 -6.90 10.33 4.29
C LYS A 89 -6.47 9.04 3.57
N PRO A 90 -6.28 7.92 4.29
CA PRO A 90 -5.90 6.64 3.68
C PRO A 90 -6.78 6.21 2.50
N GLN A 91 -8.08 6.47 2.55
CA GLN A 91 -9.02 6.10 1.48
C GLN A 91 -8.77 6.80 0.12
N GLN A 92 -8.04 7.91 0.13
CA GLN A 92 -7.71 8.67 -1.08
C GLN A 92 -6.41 8.17 -1.73
N ILE A 93 -5.64 7.34 -1.02
CA ILE A 93 -4.45 6.70 -1.54
C ILE A 93 -4.89 5.48 -2.36
N ALA A 94 -4.32 5.34 -3.56
CA ALA A 94 -4.63 4.24 -4.46
C ALA A 94 -4.45 2.88 -3.76
N GLY A 95 -5.43 1.99 -3.93
CA GLY A 95 -5.39 0.66 -3.31
C GLY A 95 -5.70 0.60 -1.82
N LYS A 96 -5.87 1.72 -1.11
CA LYS A 96 -6.16 1.75 0.34
C LYS A 96 -7.62 1.97 0.72
N SER A 97 -8.50 2.08 -0.27
CA SER A 97 -9.94 2.06 -0.03
C SER A 97 -10.35 0.78 0.73
N SER A 98 -11.37 0.88 1.58
CA SER A 98 -11.95 -0.30 2.23
C SER A 98 -12.40 -1.34 1.20
N TYR A 99 -12.93 -0.88 0.07
CA TYR A 99 -13.33 -1.73 -1.04
C TYR A 99 -12.15 -2.51 -1.63
N THR A 100 -11.06 -1.84 -2.03
CA THR A 100 -9.90 -2.49 -2.65
C THR A 100 -9.20 -3.46 -1.71
N ARG A 101 -9.21 -3.16 -0.40
CA ARG A 101 -8.67 -4.06 0.64
C ARG A 101 -9.50 -5.35 0.75
N VAL A 102 -10.82 -5.21 0.83
CA VAL A 102 -11.73 -6.37 0.88
C VAL A 102 -11.64 -7.17 -0.41
N LEU A 103 -11.60 -6.50 -1.56
CA LEU A 103 -11.40 -7.13 -2.87
C LEU A 103 -10.12 -7.97 -2.90
N ARG A 104 -8.96 -7.40 -2.52
CA ARG A 104 -7.69 -8.14 -2.47
C ARG A 104 -7.73 -9.33 -1.52
N LYS A 105 -8.35 -9.17 -0.34
CA LYS A 105 -8.52 -10.26 0.63
C LYS A 105 -9.29 -11.44 0.04
N HIS A 106 -10.25 -11.19 -0.83
CA HIS A 106 -11.08 -12.22 -1.46
C HIS A 106 -10.67 -12.54 -2.90
N ALA A 107 -9.59 -11.96 -3.42
CA ALA A 107 -9.21 -12.10 -4.82
C ALA A 107 -8.95 -13.57 -5.21
N THR A 108 -8.23 -14.33 -4.37
CA THR A 108 -7.97 -15.76 -4.59
C THR A 108 -9.25 -16.59 -4.57
N ALA A 109 -10.12 -16.35 -3.58
CA ALA A 109 -11.40 -17.06 -3.49
C ALA A 109 -12.33 -16.73 -4.67
N LEU A 110 -12.35 -15.47 -5.12
CA LEU A 110 -13.09 -15.08 -6.32
C LEU A 110 -12.55 -15.79 -7.55
N TYR A 111 -11.23 -15.85 -7.73
CA TYR A 111 -10.61 -16.58 -8.84
C TYR A 111 -10.99 -18.07 -8.86
N GLU A 112 -10.93 -18.75 -7.71
CA GLU A 112 -11.33 -20.15 -7.60
C GLU A 112 -12.81 -20.36 -7.92
N VAL A 113 -13.69 -19.50 -7.39
CA VAL A 113 -15.12 -19.55 -7.67
C VAL A 113 -15.40 -19.30 -9.16
N THR A 114 -14.75 -18.31 -9.77
CA THR A 114 -14.90 -18.02 -11.20
C THR A 114 -14.41 -19.19 -12.06
N ARG A 115 -13.33 -19.87 -11.67
CA ARG A 115 -12.87 -21.10 -12.33
C ARG A 115 -13.89 -22.23 -12.22
N ASN A 116 -14.49 -22.41 -11.04
CA ASN A 116 -15.54 -23.42 -10.83
C ASN A 116 -16.78 -23.10 -11.67
N VAL A 117 -17.17 -21.82 -11.77
CA VAL A 117 -18.27 -21.36 -12.64
C VAL A 117 -17.97 -21.71 -14.09
N ARG A 118 -16.75 -21.50 -14.59
CA ARG A 118 -16.34 -21.89 -15.96
C ARG A 118 -16.46 -23.39 -16.22
N SER A 119 -16.21 -24.22 -15.21
CA SER A 119 -16.31 -25.68 -15.30
C SER A 119 -17.72 -26.23 -15.07
N ASP A 120 -18.67 -25.37 -14.66
CA ASP A 120 -20.05 -25.77 -14.42
C ASP A 120 -20.81 -25.98 -15.75
N PRO A 121 -21.57 -27.07 -15.95
CA PRO A 121 -22.37 -27.28 -17.16
C PRO A 121 -23.34 -26.14 -17.49
N ALA A 122 -23.84 -25.42 -16.47
CA ALA A 122 -24.73 -24.28 -16.64
C ALA A 122 -24.02 -23.03 -17.19
N TYR A 123 -22.68 -22.98 -17.20
CA TYR A 123 -21.89 -21.91 -17.81
C TYR A 123 -22.28 -21.70 -19.29
N ALA A 124 -22.60 -22.78 -20.01
CA ALA A 124 -23.03 -22.73 -21.39
C ALA A 124 -24.33 -21.94 -21.61
N HIS A 125 -25.13 -21.71 -20.57
CA HIS A 125 -26.35 -20.91 -20.64
C HIS A 125 -26.16 -19.42 -20.33
N LEU A 126 -24.96 -19.00 -19.91
CA LEU A 126 -24.64 -17.58 -19.77
C LEU A 126 -24.58 -16.91 -21.15
N SER A 127 -24.79 -15.59 -21.16
CA SER A 127 -24.65 -14.80 -22.38
C SER A 127 -23.22 -14.91 -22.94
N GLU A 128 -23.09 -14.82 -24.26
CA GLU A 128 -21.79 -14.90 -24.94
C GLU A 128 -20.81 -13.85 -24.41
N ASP A 129 -21.23 -12.60 -24.29
CA ASP A 129 -20.43 -11.50 -23.72
C ASP A 129 -19.93 -11.81 -22.29
N THR A 130 -20.80 -12.34 -21.42
CA THR A 130 -20.40 -12.70 -20.06
C THR A 130 -19.38 -13.84 -20.03
N ARG A 131 -19.53 -14.84 -20.91
CA ARG A 131 -18.55 -15.93 -21.02
C ARG A 131 -17.22 -15.42 -21.51
N GLU A 132 -17.20 -14.60 -22.56
CA GLU A 132 -15.98 -14.00 -23.09
C GLU A 132 -15.23 -13.19 -22.02
N GLN A 133 -15.92 -12.37 -21.23
CA GLN A 133 -15.32 -11.61 -20.14
C GLN A 133 -14.71 -12.51 -19.06
N ILE A 134 -15.41 -13.59 -18.67
CA ILE A 134 -14.92 -14.56 -17.67
C ILE A 134 -13.69 -15.32 -18.22
N ASP A 135 -13.76 -15.80 -19.45
CA ASP A 135 -12.69 -16.54 -20.12
C ASP A 135 -11.44 -15.68 -20.28
N GLN A 136 -11.58 -14.42 -20.70
CA GLN A 136 -10.49 -13.48 -20.83
C GLN A 136 -9.81 -13.23 -19.47
N LEU A 137 -10.60 -12.95 -18.42
CA LEU A 137 -10.07 -12.71 -17.07
C LEU A 137 -9.30 -13.92 -16.52
N ILE A 138 -9.83 -15.13 -16.67
CA ILE A 138 -9.13 -16.35 -16.25
C ILE A 138 -7.83 -16.52 -17.05
N GLN A 139 -7.87 -16.32 -18.37
CA GLN A 139 -6.69 -16.49 -19.22
C GLN A 139 -5.56 -15.51 -18.88
N GLU A 140 -5.89 -14.24 -18.60
CA GLU A 140 -4.90 -13.24 -18.18
C GLU A 140 -4.24 -13.61 -16.85
N LEU A 141 -5.01 -14.12 -15.88
CA LEU A 141 -4.51 -14.55 -14.59
C LEU A 141 -3.64 -15.83 -14.68
N GLU A 142 -4.01 -16.80 -15.51
CA GLU A 142 -3.22 -18.02 -15.75
C GLU A 142 -1.89 -17.72 -16.45
N LYS A 143 -1.88 -16.77 -17.41
CA LYS A 143 -0.66 -16.28 -18.07
C LYS A 143 0.30 -15.63 -17.06
N CYS A 144 -0.21 -14.87 -16.10
CA CYS A 144 0.63 -14.30 -15.04
C CYS A 144 1.22 -15.40 -14.13
N GLN A 145 0.42 -16.38 -13.71
CA GLN A 145 0.89 -17.47 -12.83
C GLN A 145 2.01 -18.31 -13.47
N SER A 146 1.94 -18.54 -14.78
CA SER A 146 2.95 -19.31 -15.51
C SER A 146 4.25 -18.52 -15.73
N HIS A 147 4.21 -17.19 -15.78
CA HIS A 147 5.40 -16.32 -15.80
C HIS A 147 6.11 -16.28 -14.44
N ASP A 148 5.36 -16.18 -13.35
CA ASP A 148 5.91 -16.19 -11.98
C ASP A 148 6.56 -17.54 -11.63
N ALA A 149 5.99 -18.65 -12.10
CA ALA A 149 6.54 -20.00 -11.91
C ALA A 149 7.84 -20.29 -12.71
N GLN A 150 8.17 -19.48 -13.71
CA GLN A 150 9.39 -19.62 -14.53
C GLN A 150 10.53 -18.69 -14.08
N THR A 151 10.25 -17.73 -13.20
CA THR A 151 11.20 -16.66 -12.80
C THR A 151 11.66 -16.79 -11.33
N GLY A 152 11.14 -17.78 -10.59
CA GLY A 152 11.56 -18.12 -9.22
C GLY A 152 12.37 -19.41 -9.16
#